data_AF-A0A9R1B727-F1
#
_entry.id   AF-A0A9R1B727-F1
#
_cell.length_a   1.000
_cell.length_b   1.000
_cell.length_c   1.000
_cell.angle_alpha   90.00
_cell.angle_beta   90.00
_cell.angle_gamma   90.00
#
_symmetry.space_group_name_H-M   'P 1'
#
loop_
_entity.id
_entity.type
_entity.pdbx_description
1 polymer ?
#
loop_
_entity_poly.entity_id
_entity_poly.type
_entity_poly.pdbx_seq_one_letter_code
_entity_poly.pdbx_strand_id
1 'polypeptide(L)'
;MDVASTIPFQGLSYLVHGKAREGLLYSLLVLLRLWRLRKFQLFFPRLEKDIRFSYFWIRCARLIAVTLFLVHGAGCLYYLLADRYPDRDKTWIGAATPNFRQESLWIRYITTMSTVGQGDLHAQNKLEMMFNIFYMLFNLGLAAYLSGNMTNLALQGTRRTMEFRNSICAASDFVCRNRLPPRLQQQILAYMCLKFRAESLNQQQLMDQLPKSICQSICEHLFLPVVKEVYLFKGISRDAQLLLVTQTKPEYIPPKEDVIVQNEAADDVYIIVSGEVEIIYFNGEREEVVGKLGTMDILGEVSALSDRPQTFTFRTRTLSQLLRLKQATLREVMESKPDDRALIFRNLLKSAM
;
A
#
# COMPACT_ATOMS: atom_id res chain seq x y z
N MET A 1 17.87 -20.83 27.21
CA MET A 1 18.90 -20.30 26.27
C MET A 1 19.36 -18.89 26.64
N ASP A 2 18.48 -17.95 26.98
CA ASP A 2 18.91 -16.58 27.36
C ASP A 2 19.90 -16.58 28.53
N VAL A 3 19.61 -17.36 29.60
CA VAL A 3 20.53 -17.55 30.74
C VAL A 3 21.87 -18.14 30.31
N ALA A 4 21.87 -19.18 29.46
CA ALA A 4 23.09 -19.80 28.96
C ALA A 4 23.95 -18.82 28.14
N SER A 5 23.33 -17.94 27.35
CA SER A 5 24.04 -16.89 26.59
C SER A 5 24.62 -15.77 27.45
N THR A 6 24.19 -15.66 28.72
CA THR A 6 24.65 -14.65 29.68
C THR A 6 25.83 -15.10 30.55
N ILE A 7 26.04 -16.40 30.66
CA ILE A 7 27.11 -16.96 31.49
C ILE A 7 28.48 -16.69 30.84
N PRO A 8 29.44 -16.04 31.53
CA PRO A 8 30.77 -15.77 31.01
C PRO A 8 31.67 -17.01 31.13
N PHE A 9 31.41 -18.04 30.32
CA PHE A 9 32.10 -19.34 30.39
C PHE A 9 33.63 -19.23 30.30
N GLN A 10 34.18 -18.29 29.52
CA GLN A 10 35.63 -18.04 29.46
C GLN A 10 36.17 -17.43 30.77
N GLY A 11 35.44 -16.49 31.38
CA GLY A 11 35.82 -15.87 32.65
C GLY A 11 35.77 -16.87 33.80
N LEU A 12 34.74 -17.72 33.83
CA LEU A 12 34.62 -18.82 34.79
C LEU A 12 35.73 -19.86 34.61
N SER A 13 36.07 -20.22 33.37
CA SER A 13 37.18 -21.14 33.09
C SER A 13 38.54 -20.58 33.54
N TYR A 14 38.77 -19.28 33.31
CA TYR A 14 39.97 -18.59 33.77
C TYR A 14 40.06 -18.57 35.31
N LEU A 15 38.95 -18.31 35.99
CA LEU A 15 38.89 -18.26 37.45
C LEU A 15 39.20 -19.62 38.11
N VAL A 16 38.75 -20.72 37.51
CA VAL A 16 38.90 -22.07 38.08
C VAL A 16 40.28 -22.68 37.79
N HIS A 17 40.89 -22.38 36.64
CA HIS A 17 42.12 -23.06 36.20
C HIS A 17 43.35 -22.14 36.10
N GLY A 18 43.22 -20.82 36.30
CA GLY A 18 44.33 -19.86 36.30
C GLY A 18 45.00 -19.62 34.94
N LYS A 19 44.57 -20.30 33.86
CA LYS A 19 45.03 -20.10 32.48
C LYS A 19 43.82 -20.01 31.55
N ALA A 20 43.87 -19.09 30.58
CA ALA A 20 42.87 -19.04 29.51
C ALA A 20 43.04 -20.28 28.63
N ARG A 21 42.17 -21.29 28.79
CA ARG A 21 42.15 -22.44 27.89
C ARG A 21 41.52 -22.03 26.56
N GLU A 22 42.35 -21.85 25.53
CA GLU A 22 41.92 -21.60 24.14
C GLU A 22 41.44 -22.89 23.43
N GLY A 23 40.64 -23.70 24.11
CA GLY A 23 40.05 -24.91 23.54
C GLY A 23 38.90 -24.60 22.59
N LEU A 24 38.74 -25.42 21.54
CA LEU A 24 37.63 -25.37 20.58
C LEU A 24 36.26 -25.34 21.28
N LEU A 25 36.09 -26.13 22.34
CA LEU A 25 34.88 -26.18 23.16
C LEU A 25 34.54 -24.84 23.83
N TYR A 26 35.51 -24.12 24.38
CA TYR A 26 35.27 -22.81 25.01
C TYR A 26 34.95 -21.73 23.97
N SER A 27 35.53 -21.83 22.76
CA SER A 27 35.20 -20.94 21.64
C SER A 27 33.78 -21.19 21.12
N LEU A 28 33.34 -22.46 21.06
CA LEU A 28 31.96 -22.83 20.73
C LEU A 28 30.96 -22.32 21.78
N LEU A 29 31.31 -22.34 23.07
CA LEU A 29 30.48 -21.77 24.14
C LEU A 29 30.34 -20.24 24.04
N VAL A 30 31.32 -19.55 23.46
CA VAL A 30 31.20 -18.10 23.18
C VAL A 30 30.22 -17.83 22.04
N LEU A 31 30.06 -18.75 21.07
CA LEU A 31 29.03 -18.63 20.03
C LEU A 31 27.61 -18.67 20.60
N LEU A 32 27.39 -19.20 21.82
CA LEU A 32 26.10 -19.07 22.52
C LEU A 32 25.70 -17.61 22.74
N ARG A 33 26.64 -16.66 22.73
CA ARG A 33 26.34 -15.22 22.78
C ARG A 33 25.59 -14.74 21.54
N LEU A 34 25.72 -15.42 20.39
CA LEU A 34 24.94 -15.12 19.17
C LEU A 34 23.44 -15.32 19.38
N TRP A 35 23.02 -16.09 20.39
CA TRP A 35 21.61 -16.19 20.80
C TRP A 35 21.00 -14.81 21.11
N ARG A 36 21.80 -13.85 21.58
CA ARG A 36 21.34 -12.48 21.85
C ARG A 36 20.92 -11.71 20.59
N LEU A 37 21.34 -12.14 19.40
CA LEU A 37 20.88 -11.59 18.12
C LEU A 37 19.38 -11.81 17.89
N ARG A 38 18.72 -12.68 18.67
CA ARG A 38 17.25 -12.78 18.69
C ARG A 38 16.58 -11.43 18.97
N LYS A 39 17.20 -10.55 19.78
CA LYS A 39 16.68 -9.19 20.00
C LYS A 39 16.70 -8.36 18.72
N PHE A 40 17.73 -8.52 17.89
CA PHE A 40 17.84 -7.87 16.58
C PHE A 40 16.82 -8.44 15.58
N GLN A 41 16.58 -9.75 15.61
CA GLN A 41 15.53 -10.38 14.81
C GLN A 41 14.12 -9.91 15.19
N LEU A 42 13.89 -9.51 16.45
CA LEU A 42 12.61 -8.94 16.91
C LEU A 42 12.48 -7.43 16.64
N PHE A 43 13.58 -6.73 16.37
CA PHE A 43 13.61 -5.28 16.16
C PHE A 43 13.01 -4.88 14.81
N PHE A 44 13.48 -5.48 13.71
CA PHE A 44 12.97 -5.13 12.37
C PHE A 44 11.47 -5.39 12.20
N PRO A 45 10.89 -6.51 12.65
CA PRO A 45 9.44 -6.71 12.57
C PRO A 45 8.62 -5.67 13.34
N ARG A 46 9.19 -5.06 14.38
CA ARG A 46 8.53 -3.95 15.10
C ARG A 46 8.60 -2.66 14.30
N LEU A 47 9.76 -2.35 13.70
CA LEU A 47 9.90 -1.21 12.80
C LEU A 47 9.02 -1.35 11.56
N GLU A 48 8.92 -2.54 10.97
CA GLU A 48 8.06 -2.81 9.80
C GLU A 48 6.58 -2.56 10.08
N LYS A 49 6.15 -2.63 11.34
CA LYS A 49 4.78 -2.34 11.78
C LYS A 49 4.58 -0.88 12.19
N ASP A 50 5.65 -0.12 12.37
CA ASP A 50 5.55 1.30 12.75
C ASP A 50 5.28 2.13 11.49
N ILE A 51 4.07 2.69 11.44
CA ILE A 51 3.56 3.50 10.32
C ILE A 51 4.39 4.76 10.02
N ARG A 52 5.24 5.19 10.95
CA ARG A 52 6.10 6.38 10.77
C ARG A 52 7.27 6.11 9.84
N PHE A 53 7.59 4.85 9.58
CA PHE A 53 8.69 4.46 8.73
C PHE A 53 8.21 3.82 7.44
N SER A 54 8.95 4.06 6.35
CA SER A 54 8.64 3.43 5.07
C SER A 54 8.97 1.94 5.12
N TYR A 55 7.97 1.12 4.84
CA TYR A 55 8.10 -0.33 4.77
C TYR A 55 9.23 -0.79 3.82
N PHE A 56 9.36 -0.13 2.66
CA PHE A 56 10.40 -0.42 1.66
C PHE A 56 11.81 -0.30 2.26
N TRP A 57 12.11 0.85 2.86
CA TRP A 57 13.43 1.13 3.39
C TRP A 57 13.79 0.23 4.58
N ILE A 58 12.84 -0.05 5.47
CA ILE A 58 13.08 -0.97 6.59
C ILE A 58 13.39 -2.38 6.09
N ARG A 59 12.65 -2.87 5.10
CA ARG A 59 12.86 -4.22 4.56
C ARG A 59 14.19 -4.33 3.82
N CYS A 60 14.59 -3.30 3.06
CA CYS A 60 15.93 -3.22 2.46
C CYS A 60 17.03 -3.20 3.53
N ALA A 61 16.88 -2.38 4.57
CA ALA A 61 17.84 -2.30 5.67
C ALA A 61 17.98 -3.64 6.40
N ARG A 62 16.87 -4.37 6.62
CA ARG A 62 16.89 -5.72 7.19
C ARG A 62 17.68 -6.70 6.33
N LEU A 63 17.43 -6.71 5.02
CA LEU A 63 18.14 -7.61 4.09
C LEU A 63 19.64 -7.31 4.05
N ILE A 64 20.02 -6.03 3.96
CA ILE A 64 21.43 -5.60 3.99
C ILE A 64 22.09 -6.02 5.30
N ALA A 65 21.45 -5.78 6.44
CA ALA A 65 22.00 -6.13 7.74
C ALA A 65 22.21 -7.65 7.91
N VAL A 66 21.26 -8.47 7.43
CA VAL A 66 21.39 -9.94 7.45
C VAL A 66 22.53 -10.39 6.54
N THR A 67 22.64 -9.83 5.33
CA THR A 67 23.73 -10.16 4.40
C THR A 67 25.09 -9.78 4.96
N LEU A 68 25.26 -8.57 5.50
CA LEU A 68 26.50 -8.13 6.12
C LEU A 68 26.91 -9.03 7.28
N PHE A 69 25.95 -9.45 8.12
CA PHE A 69 26.21 -10.37 9.22
C PHE A 69 26.68 -11.75 8.73
N LEU A 70 26.04 -12.29 7.69
CA LEU A 70 26.43 -13.59 7.11
C LEU A 70 27.81 -13.54 6.44
N VAL A 71 28.10 -12.49 5.68
CA VAL A 71 29.41 -12.30 5.03
C VAL A 71 30.51 -12.13 6.09
N HIS A 72 30.27 -11.34 7.13
CA HIS A 72 31.19 -11.19 8.25
C HIS A 72 31.46 -12.53 8.95
N GLY A 73 30.40 -13.27 9.29
CA GLY A 73 30.52 -14.57 9.96
C GLY A 73 31.28 -15.60 9.13
N ALA A 74 30.99 -15.68 7.82
CA ALA A 74 31.70 -16.56 6.89
C ALA A 74 33.18 -16.17 6.77
N GLY A 75 33.49 -14.87 6.66
CA GLY A 75 34.86 -14.38 6.61
C GLY A 75 35.66 -14.71 7.88
N CYS A 76 35.07 -14.49 9.06
CA CYS A 76 35.71 -14.85 10.32
C CYS A 76 35.96 -16.36 10.44
N LEU A 77 35.03 -17.20 9.98
CA LEU A 77 35.20 -18.65 9.98
C LEU A 77 36.28 -19.10 8.99
N TYR A 78 36.36 -18.47 7.81
CA TYR A 78 37.37 -18.76 6.80
C TYR A 78 38.78 -18.35 7.27
N TYR A 79 38.89 -17.22 7.98
CA TYR A 79 40.13 -16.82 8.65
C TYR A 79 40.53 -17.82 9.75
N LEU A 80 39.58 -18.23 10.60
CA LEU A 80 39.85 -19.20 11.67
C LEU A 80 40.36 -20.54 11.13
N LEU A 81 39.85 -20.97 9.97
CA LEU A 81 40.30 -22.19 9.31
C LEU A 81 41.77 -22.10 8.89
N ALA A 82 42.19 -20.97 8.33
CA ALA A 82 43.59 -20.74 7.98
C ALA A 82 44.49 -20.61 9.23
N ASP A 83 44.03 -19.90 10.26
CA ASP A 83 44.81 -19.70 11.49
C ASP A 83 45.08 -20.99 12.27
N ARG A 84 44.15 -21.95 12.22
CA ARG A 84 44.24 -23.24 12.93
C ARG A 84 44.89 -24.35 12.11
N TYR A 85 45.22 -24.09 10.84
CA TYR A 85 45.83 -25.10 9.98
C TYR A 85 47.32 -25.32 10.35
N PRO A 86 47.82 -26.58 10.38
CA PRO A 86 49.21 -26.85 10.79
C PRO A 86 50.27 -26.23 9.87
N ASP A 87 50.08 -26.34 8.54
CA ASP A 87 50.99 -25.82 7.51
C ASP A 87 50.56 -24.42 7.06
N ARG A 88 51.14 -23.38 7.66
CA ARG A 88 50.68 -21.99 7.48
C ARG A 88 50.78 -21.49 6.04
N ASP A 89 51.82 -21.90 5.32
CA ASP A 89 52.08 -21.48 3.94
C ASP A 89 51.08 -22.11 2.94
N LYS A 90 50.39 -23.19 3.33
CA LYS A 90 49.38 -23.89 2.53
C LYS A 90 47.95 -23.49 2.92
N THR A 91 47.75 -22.19 3.10
CA THR A 91 46.44 -21.59 3.38
C THR A 91 46.17 -20.47 2.37
N TRP A 92 44.91 -20.13 2.17
CA TRP A 92 44.52 -19.06 1.24
C TRP A 92 45.22 -17.72 1.53
N ILE A 93 45.44 -17.40 2.80
CA ILE A 93 46.08 -16.14 3.24
C ILE A 93 47.60 -16.29 3.40
N GLY A 94 48.09 -17.45 3.86
CA GLY A 94 49.52 -17.68 4.08
C GLY A 94 50.30 -17.73 2.78
N ALA A 95 49.69 -18.22 1.69
CA ALA A 95 50.29 -18.21 0.36
C ALA A 95 50.50 -16.78 -0.18
N ALA A 96 49.62 -15.83 0.17
CA ALA A 96 49.71 -14.44 -0.25
C ALA A 96 50.52 -13.57 0.73
N THR A 97 50.42 -13.86 2.03
CA THR A 97 51.03 -13.08 3.12
C THR A 97 51.61 -14.02 4.17
N PRO A 98 52.92 -14.33 4.11
CA PRO A 98 53.57 -15.30 5.01
C PRO A 98 53.47 -14.94 6.50
N ASN A 99 53.40 -13.65 6.83
CA ASN A 99 53.33 -13.14 8.21
C ASN A 99 51.96 -12.53 8.59
N PHE A 100 50.86 -13.05 8.04
CA PHE A 100 49.50 -12.51 8.22
C PHE A 100 49.03 -12.35 9.68
N ARG A 101 49.66 -13.00 10.66
CA ARG A 101 49.32 -12.84 12.09
C ARG A 101 49.82 -11.52 12.70
N GLN A 102 50.91 -10.98 12.17
CA GLN A 102 51.49 -9.71 12.63
C GLN A 102 50.83 -8.50 11.96
N GLU A 103 50.05 -8.75 10.91
CA GLU A 103 49.27 -7.74 10.21
C GLU A 103 48.11 -7.20 11.04
N SER A 104 47.76 -5.94 10.78
CA SER A 104 46.66 -5.28 11.47
C SER A 104 45.34 -6.02 11.24
N LEU A 105 44.47 -6.01 12.26
CA LEU A 105 43.14 -6.61 12.18
C LEU A 105 42.30 -6.03 11.02
N TRP A 106 42.51 -4.76 10.69
CA TRP A 106 41.84 -4.09 9.57
C TRP A 106 42.24 -4.66 8.21
N ILE A 107 43.54 -4.88 7.99
CA ILE A 107 44.05 -5.49 6.74
C ILE A 107 43.50 -6.90 6.61
N ARG A 108 43.56 -7.71 7.68
CA ARG A 108 43.00 -9.08 7.70
C ARG A 108 41.50 -9.12 7.39
N TYR A 109 40.74 -8.15 7.91
CA TYR A 109 39.30 -8.06 7.71
C TYR A 109 38.93 -7.64 6.27
N ILE A 110 39.58 -6.59 5.76
CA ILE A 110 39.35 -6.09 4.40
C ILE A 110 39.75 -7.13 3.37
N THR A 111 40.90 -7.80 3.53
CA THR A 111 41.36 -8.85 2.62
C THR A 111 40.36 -10.00 2.54
N THR A 112 39.66 -10.34 3.62
CA THR A 112 38.64 -11.41 3.61
C THR A 112 37.30 -10.96 2.99
N MET A 113 36.95 -9.69 3.13
CA MET A 113 35.67 -9.13 2.65
C MET A 113 35.71 -8.72 1.17
N SER A 114 36.88 -8.34 0.65
CA SER A 114 37.08 -7.81 -0.71
C SER A 114 37.27 -8.88 -1.79
N THR A 115 37.56 -10.13 -1.42
CA THR A 115 38.17 -11.12 -2.32
C THR A 115 37.30 -12.33 -2.66
N VAL A 116 36.03 -12.34 -2.24
CA VAL A 116 35.06 -13.33 -2.72
C VAL A 116 34.77 -13.05 -4.21
N GLY A 117 35.65 -13.52 -5.10
CA GLY A 117 35.43 -13.51 -6.55
C GLY A 117 36.58 -13.00 -7.45
N GLN A 118 37.69 -12.48 -6.91
CA GLN A 118 38.79 -11.95 -7.76
C GLN A 118 39.87 -12.99 -8.12
N GLY A 119 39.88 -14.18 -7.50
CA GLY A 119 40.77 -15.29 -7.87
C GLY A 119 42.18 -15.23 -7.28
N ASP A 120 42.63 -14.07 -6.82
CA ASP A 120 43.97 -13.87 -6.21
C ASP A 120 44.15 -14.67 -4.91
N LEU A 121 43.07 -14.94 -4.19
CA LEU A 121 43.04 -15.74 -2.97
C LEU A 121 42.17 -16.96 -3.20
N HIS A 122 42.79 -18.14 -3.15
CA HIS A 122 42.14 -19.41 -3.39
C HIS A 122 42.52 -20.44 -2.33
N ALA A 123 41.63 -21.41 -2.14
CA ALA A 123 41.85 -22.50 -1.21
C ALA A 123 43.08 -23.32 -1.61
N GLN A 124 44.00 -23.51 -0.67
CA GLN A 124 45.23 -24.31 -0.87
C GLN A 124 45.11 -25.72 -0.27
N ASN A 125 44.23 -25.88 0.73
CA ASN A 125 44.05 -27.13 1.44
C ASN A 125 42.63 -27.70 1.27
N LYS A 126 42.52 -29.02 1.49
CA LYS A 126 41.24 -29.75 1.30
C LYS A 126 40.11 -29.21 2.18
N LEU A 127 40.42 -28.68 3.37
CA LEU A 127 39.42 -28.12 4.28
C LEU A 127 38.84 -26.80 3.74
N GLU A 128 39.71 -25.90 3.28
CA GLU A 128 39.31 -24.64 2.62
C GLU A 128 38.53 -24.91 1.34
N MET A 129 38.93 -25.94 0.56
CA MET A 129 38.20 -26.34 -0.64
C MET A 129 36.77 -26.80 -0.31
N MET A 130 36.60 -27.67 0.69
CA MET A 130 35.27 -28.09 1.14
C MET A 130 34.44 -26.91 1.66
N PHE A 131 35.03 -26.03 2.49
CA PHE A 131 34.35 -24.83 2.96
C PHE A 131 33.88 -23.94 1.80
N ASN A 132 34.73 -23.72 0.81
CA ASN A 132 34.41 -22.91 -0.37
C ASN A 132 33.28 -23.51 -1.20
N ILE A 133 33.21 -24.85 -1.36
CA ILE A 133 32.10 -25.51 -2.05
C ILE A 133 30.78 -25.21 -1.33
N PHE A 134 30.71 -25.40 -0.01
CA PHE A 134 29.50 -25.11 0.76
C PHE A 134 29.15 -23.62 0.77
N TYR A 135 30.15 -22.74 0.90
CA TYR A 135 29.96 -21.30 0.91
C TYR A 135 29.46 -20.77 -0.44
N MET A 136 29.99 -21.29 -1.56
CA MET A 136 29.49 -20.96 -2.90
C MET A 136 28.04 -21.41 -3.10
N LEU A 137 27.68 -22.63 -2.68
CA LEU A 137 26.29 -23.11 -2.72
C LEU A 137 25.36 -22.24 -1.86
N PHE A 138 25.82 -21.86 -0.67
CA PHE A 138 25.07 -20.97 0.21
C PHE A 138 24.86 -19.58 -0.41
N ASN A 139 25.91 -18.99 -0.99
CA ASN A 139 25.85 -17.68 -1.65
C ASN A 139 24.91 -17.69 -2.86
N LEU A 140 24.85 -18.81 -3.62
CA LEU A 140 23.88 -18.97 -4.70
C LEU A 140 22.44 -18.88 -4.16
N GLY A 141 22.14 -19.58 -3.07
CA GLY A 141 20.83 -19.51 -2.40
C GLY A 141 20.53 -18.12 -1.83
N LEU A 142 21.51 -17.47 -1.20
CA LEU A 142 21.37 -16.13 -0.66
C LEU A 142 21.10 -15.10 -1.76
N ALA A 143 21.81 -15.17 -2.87
CA ALA A 143 21.59 -14.30 -4.04
C ALA A 143 20.18 -14.46 -4.61
N ALA A 144 19.70 -15.70 -4.75
CA ALA A 144 18.33 -15.98 -5.20
C ALA A 144 17.29 -15.40 -4.22
N TYR A 145 17.50 -15.56 -2.91
CA TYR A 145 16.62 -14.99 -1.88
C TYR A 145 16.57 -13.46 -1.92
N LEU A 146 17.73 -12.80 -2.06
CA LEU A 146 17.83 -11.34 -2.15
C LEU A 146 17.12 -10.83 -3.41
N SER A 147 17.39 -11.45 -4.56
CA SER A 147 16.74 -11.12 -5.84
C SER A 147 15.22 -11.25 -5.76
N GLY A 148 14.72 -12.35 -5.18
CA GLY A 148 13.28 -12.57 -5.00
C GLY A 148 12.62 -11.53 -4.11
N ASN A 149 13.26 -11.16 -2.99
CA ASN A 149 12.72 -10.13 -2.09
C ASN A 149 12.73 -8.73 -2.73
N MET A 150 13.81 -8.38 -3.44
CA MET A 150 13.91 -7.11 -4.15
C MET A 150 12.87 -7.00 -5.27
N THR A 151 12.65 -8.08 -6.02
CA THR A 151 11.61 -8.16 -7.06
C THR A 151 10.22 -7.94 -6.47
N ASN A 152 9.89 -8.61 -5.36
CA ASN A 152 8.59 -8.44 -4.71
C ASN A 152 8.37 -7.00 -4.24
N LEU A 153 9.38 -6.38 -3.61
CA LEU A 153 9.32 -4.99 -3.19
C LEU A 153 9.15 -4.01 -4.37
N ALA A 154 9.88 -4.22 -5.47
CA ALA A 154 9.75 -3.40 -6.66
C ALA A 154 8.34 -3.52 -7.27
N LEU A 155 7.81 -4.73 -7.38
CA LEU A 155 6.46 -4.99 -7.89
C LEU A 155 5.39 -4.32 -7.03
N GLN A 156 5.51 -4.39 -5.70
CA GLN A 156 4.59 -3.71 -4.79
C GLN A 156 4.64 -2.19 -4.97
N GLY A 157 5.84 -1.61 -5.11
CA GLY A 157 6.03 -0.18 -5.34
C GLY A 157 5.41 0.32 -6.66
N THR A 158 5.42 -0.51 -7.70
CA THR A 158 4.89 -0.16 -9.03
C THR A 158 3.46 -0.62 -9.29
N ARG A 159 2.82 -1.32 -8.34
CA ARG A 159 1.52 -1.99 -8.55
C ARG A 159 0.44 -1.07 -9.12
N ARG A 160 0.24 0.11 -8.54
CA ARG A 160 -0.80 1.06 -8.98
C ARG A 160 -0.57 1.58 -10.40
N THR A 161 0.69 1.86 -10.75
CA THR A 161 1.06 2.28 -12.11
C THR A 161 0.87 1.15 -13.12
N MET A 162 1.16 -0.09 -12.71
CA MET A 162 0.91 -1.28 -13.54
C MET A 162 -0.58 -1.49 -13.77
N GLU A 163 -1.42 -1.39 -12.73
CA GLU A 163 -2.89 -1.51 -12.85
C GLU A 163 -3.47 -0.46 -13.81
N PHE A 164 -3.04 0.81 -13.69
CA PHE A 164 -3.40 1.86 -14.63
C PHE A 164 -3.00 1.52 -16.07
N ARG A 165 -1.73 1.18 -16.30
CA ARG A 165 -1.24 0.85 -17.65
C ARG A 165 -1.95 -0.35 -18.24
N ASN A 166 -2.21 -1.40 -17.46
CA ASN A 166 -2.92 -2.58 -17.91
C ASN A 166 -4.35 -2.25 -18.35
N SER A 167 -5.05 -1.40 -17.59
CA SER A 167 -6.40 -0.92 -17.95
C SER A 167 -6.41 -0.15 -19.28
N ILE A 168 -5.44 0.76 -19.46
CA ILE A 168 -5.29 1.53 -20.71
C ILE A 168 -4.90 0.62 -21.90
N CYS A 169 -3.99 -0.32 -21.71
CA CYS A 169 -3.61 -1.29 -22.75
C CYS A 169 -4.82 -2.14 -23.18
N ALA A 170 -5.61 -2.65 -22.22
CA ALA A 170 -6.81 -3.43 -22.52
C ALA A 170 -7.84 -2.62 -23.33
N ALA A 171 -8.04 -1.35 -22.97
CA ALA A 171 -8.91 -0.44 -23.73
C ALA A 171 -8.35 -0.17 -25.14
N SER A 172 -7.04 0.06 -25.26
CA SER A 172 -6.37 0.26 -26.55
C SER A 172 -6.50 -0.98 -27.44
N ASP A 173 -6.30 -2.17 -26.90
CA ASP A 173 -6.45 -3.43 -27.63
C ASP A 173 -7.88 -3.62 -28.13
N PHE A 174 -8.87 -3.31 -27.29
CA PHE A 174 -10.29 -3.34 -27.68
C PHE A 174 -10.58 -2.39 -28.85
N VAL A 175 -10.10 -1.16 -28.77
CA VAL A 175 -10.29 -0.14 -29.81
C VAL A 175 -9.65 -0.57 -31.14
N CYS A 176 -8.42 -1.08 -31.08
CA CYS A 176 -7.68 -1.54 -32.26
C CYS A 176 -8.33 -2.77 -32.92
N ARG A 177 -8.74 -3.76 -32.11
CA ARG A 177 -9.41 -4.98 -32.62
C ARG A 177 -10.68 -4.67 -33.39
N ASN A 178 -11.45 -3.69 -32.92
CA ASN A 178 -12.70 -3.27 -33.54
C ASN A 178 -12.54 -2.17 -34.60
N ARG A 179 -11.31 -1.73 -34.89
CA ARG A 179 -10.99 -0.72 -35.92
C ARG A 179 -11.82 0.57 -35.79
N LEU A 180 -11.96 1.07 -34.56
CA LEU A 180 -12.74 2.29 -34.31
C LEU A 180 -12.04 3.53 -34.91
N PRO A 181 -12.80 4.57 -35.30
CA PRO A 181 -12.23 5.78 -35.86
C PRO A 181 -11.34 6.53 -34.83
N PRO A 182 -10.29 7.25 -35.27
CA PRO A 182 -9.32 7.90 -34.38
C PRO A 182 -9.94 8.83 -33.33
N ARG A 183 -11.04 9.51 -33.68
CA ARG A 183 -11.78 10.38 -32.76
C ARG A 183 -12.37 9.59 -31.59
N LEU A 184 -12.99 8.45 -31.85
CA LEU A 184 -13.61 7.60 -30.83
C LEU A 184 -12.54 6.93 -29.96
N GLN A 185 -11.41 6.55 -30.56
CA GLN A 185 -10.24 6.04 -29.82
C GLN A 185 -9.74 7.04 -28.78
N GLN A 186 -9.51 8.30 -29.18
CA GLN A 186 -9.05 9.34 -28.26
C GLN A 186 -10.06 9.58 -27.13
N GLN A 187 -11.36 9.56 -27.44
CA GLN A 187 -12.42 9.70 -26.44
C GLN A 187 -12.42 8.56 -25.42
N ILE A 188 -12.33 7.31 -25.88
CA ILE A 188 -12.31 6.14 -25.00
C ILE A 188 -11.08 6.17 -24.09
N LEU A 189 -9.88 6.43 -24.64
CA LEU A 189 -8.65 6.46 -23.85
C LEU A 189 -8.64 7.62 -22.84
N ALA A 190 -9.10 8.81 -23.25
CA ALA A 190 -9.23 9.96 -22.34
C ALA A 190 -10.23 9.66 -21.20
N TYR A 191 -11.35 9.03 -21.51
CA TYR A 191 -12.33 8.60 -20.52
C TYR A 191 -11.74 7.60 -19.53
N MET A 192 -11.03 6.58 -20.01
CA MET A 192 -10.39 5.58 -19.13
C MET A 192 -9.37 6.21 -18.16
N CYS A 193 -8.62 7.23 -18.61
CA CYS A 193 -7.72 8.00 -17.73
C CYS A 193 -8.48 8.72 -16.61
N LEU A 194 -9.60 9.36 -16.94
CA LEU A 194 -10.42 10.09 -15.98
C LEU A 194 -11.13 9.16 -15.01
N LYS A 195 -11.65 8.03 -15.51
CA LYS A 195 -12.26 6.97 -14.70
C LYS A 195 -11.29 6.41 -13.67
N PHE A 196 -10.07 6.06 -14.05
CA PHE A 196 -9.07 5.55 -13.10
C PHE A 196 -8.73 6.59 -12.02
N ARG A 197 -8.69 7.87 -12.38
CA ARG A 197 -8.50 8.96 -11.40
C ARG A 197 -9.67 9.03 -10.41
N ALA A 198 -10.91 8.97 -10.90
CA ALA A 198 -12.12 8.99 -10.08
C ALA A 198 -12.20 7.77 -9.14
N GLU A 199 -11.97 6.55 -9.65
CA GLU A 199 -11.92 5.32 -8.85
C GLU A 199 -10.87 5.41 -7.74
N SER A 200 -9.75 6.07 -8.00
CA SER A 200 -8.71 6.22 -6.99
C SER A 200 -9.05 7.19 -5.85
N LEU A 201 -10.07 8.04 -6.06
CA LEU A 201 -10.66 8.90 -5.03
C LEU A 201 -11.82 8.21 -4.31
N ASN A 202 -12.43 7.18 -4.93
CA ASN A 202 -13.45 6.35 -4.32
C ASN A 202 -12.82 5.44 -3.26
N GLN A 203 -12.71 5.97 -2.03
CA GLN A 203 -12.17 5.28 -0.86
C GLN A 203 -13.20 4.37 -0.16
N GLN A 204 -14.18 3.83 -0.89
CA GLN A 204 -15.24 3.00 -0.30
C GLN A 204 -14.67 1.81 0.49
N GLN A 205 -13.61 1.18 -0.02
CA GLN A 205 -12.91 0.09 0.67
C GLN A 205 -12.32 0.49 2.04
N LEU A 206 -11.88 1.75 2.21
CA LEU A 206 -11.39 2.26 3.50
C LEU A 206 -12.56 2.50 4.45
N MET A 207 -13.65 3.10 3.96
CA MET A 207 -14.84 3.37 4.77
C MET A 207 -15.50 2.07 5.27
N ASP A 208 -15.48 1.00 4.47
CA ASP A 208 -16.02 -0.31 4.86
C ASP A 208 -15.15 -1.03 5.92
N GLN A 209 -13.86 -0.70 6.02
CA GLN A 209 -12.95 -1.27 7.03
C GLN A 209 -13.01 -0.56 8.38
N LEU A 210 -13.54 0.65 8.41
CA LEU A 210 -13.63 1.45 9.63
C LEU A 210 -14.86 1.03 10.48
N PRO A 211 -14.77 1.10 11.81
CA PRO A 211 -15.94 0.96 12.68
C PRO A 211 -17.02 1.99 12.33
N LYS A 212 -18.29 1.57 12.39
CA LYS A 212 -19.45 2.41 12.04
C LYS A 212 -19.46 3.77 12.77
N SER A 213 -19.04 3.83 14.03
CA SER A 213 -18.99 5.07 14.82
C SER A 213 -17.99 6.10 14.27
N ILE A 214 -16.86 5.64 13.75
CA ILE A 214 -15.85 6.50 13.12
C ILE A 214 -16.38 6.98 11.77
N CYS A 215 -16.98 6.09 10.97
CA CYS A 215 -17.59 6.47 9.69
C CYS A 215 -18.67 7.53 9.87
N GLN A 216 -19.55 7.37 10.87
CA GLN A 216 -20.56 8.38 11.20
C GLN A 216 -19.91 9.73 11.54
N SER A 217 -18.89 9.74 12.40
CA SER A 217 -18.18 10.98 12.75
C SER A 217 -17.52 11.65 11.55
N ILE A 218 -16.95 10.87 10.62
CA ILE A 218 -16.36 11.38 9.38
C ILE A 218 -17.45 11.97 8.47
N CYS A 219 -18.53 11.24 8.21
CA CYS A 219 -19.63 11.70 7.37
C CYS A 219 -20.27 12.97 7.95
N GLU A 220 -20.51 13.02 9.25
CA GLU A 220 -21.02 14.20 9.95
C GLU A 220 -20.09 15.40 9.75
N HIS A 221 -18.78 15.24 9.93
CA HIS A 221 -17.84 16.34 9.77
C HIS A 221 -17.75 16.83 8.31
N LEU A 222 -17.76 15.92 7.33
CA LEU A 222 -17.58 16.24 5.92
C LEU A 222 -18.86 16.74 5.23
N PHE A 223 -20.01 16.15 5.54
CA PHE A 223 -21.22 16.29 4.72
C PHE A 223 -22.39 16.96 5.43
N LEU A 224 -22.38 17.11 6.76
CA LEU A 224 -23.41 17.87 7.45
C LEU A 224 -23.52 19.33 6.98
N PRO A 225 -22.41 20.07 6.73
CA PRO A 225 -22.50 21.41 6.17
C PRO A 225 -23.16 21.42 4.78
N VAL A 226 -22.90 20.40 3.96
CA VAL A 226 -23.48 20.29 2.62
C VAL A 226 -24.98 20.05 2.71
N VAL A 227 -25.41 19.04 3.47
CA VAL A 227 -26.84 18.70 3.62
C VAL A 227 -27.65 19.86 4.19
N LYS A 228 -27.06 20.68 5.07
CA LYS A 228 -27.72 21.86 5.64
C LYS A 228 -28.01 22.96 4.61
N GLU A 229 -27.14 23.14 3.61
CA GLU A 229 -27.25 24.20 2.61
C GLU A 229 -28.12 23.82 1.39
N VAL A 230 -28.30 22.53 1.13
CA VAL A 230 -29.16 22.01 0.05
C VAL A 230 -30.60 22.48 0.26
N TYR A 231 -31.21 23.05 -0.79
CA TYR A 231 -32.52 23.67 -0.72
C TYR A 231 -33.61 22.74 -0.14
N LEU A 232 -33.57 21.46 -0.52
CA LEU A 232 -34.58 20.46 -0.13
C LEU A 232 -34.63 20.27 1.40
N PHE A 233 -33.46 20.29 2.05
CA PHE A 233 -33.31 20.01 3.48
C PHE A 233 -33.21 21.27 4.34
N LYS A 234 -33.43 22.46 3.78
CA LYS A 234 -33.42 23.70 4.55
C LYS A 234 -34.53 23.72 5.61
N GLY A 235 -34.11 23.91 6.86
CA GLY A 235 -34.99 24.08 8.01
C GLY A 235 -35.48 22.78 8.67
N ILE A 236 -35.10 21.60 8.17
CA ILE A 236 -35.41 20.33 8.83
C ILE A 236 -34.63 20.19 10.15
N SER A 237 -35.12 19.32 11.04
CA SER A 237 -34.51 19.06 12.33
C SER A 237 -33.07 18.53 12.22
N ARG A 238 -32.23 18.84 13.22
CA ARG A 238 -30.83 18.40 13.24
C ARG A 238 -30.71 16.87 13.20
N ASP A 239 -31.57 16.13 13.91
CA ASP A 239 -31.46 14.67 13.89
C ASP A 239 -31.89 14.07 12.54
N ALA A 240 -32.78 14.72 11.78
CA ALA A 240 -33.06 14.31 10.41
C ALA A 240 -31.84 14.52 9.50
N GLN A 241 -31.14 15.66 9.64
CA GLN A 241 -29.89 15.91 8.91
C GLN A 241 -28.81 14.87 9.24
N LEU A 242 -28.65 14.53 10.53
CA LEU A 242 -27.71 13.49 10.95
C LEU A 242 -28.08 12.12 10.39
N LEU A 243 -29.36 11.76 10.41
CA LEU A 243 -29.84 10.49 9.85
C LEU A 243 -29.57 10.41 8.34
N LEU A 244 -29.79 11.50 7.60
CA LEU A 244 -29.48 11.57 6.17
C LEU A 244 -27.97 11.41 5.92
N VAL A 245 -27.14 12.20 6.62
CA VAL A 245 -25.68 12.20 6.43
C VAL A 245 -25.06 10.85 6.73
N THR A 246 -25.50 10.17 7.80
CA THR A 246 -24.93 8.87 8.19
C THR A 246 -25.24 7.74 7.20
N GLN A 247 -26.25 7.91 6.36
CA GLN A 247 -26.67 6.94 5.34
C GLN A 247 -26.20 7.31 3.93
N THR A 248 -25.70 8.55 3.74
CA THR A 248 -25.15 8.98 2.45
C THR A 248 -23.81 8.31 2.17
N LYS A 249 -23.56 7.99 0.89
CA LYS A 249 -22.28 7.48 0.41
C LYS A 249 -21.65 8.44 -0.60
N PRO A 250 -20.41 8.90 -0.38
CA PRO A 250 -19.71 9.71 -1.37
C PRO A 250 -19.25 8.85 -2.55
N GLU A 251 -19.46 9.35 -3.75
CA GLU A 251 -19.05 8.75 -5.02
C GLU A 251 -18.42 9.83 -5.91
N TYR A 252 -17.24 9.55 -6.47
CA TYR A 252 -16.60 10.35 -7.49
C TYR A 252 -16.94 9.79 -8.86
N ILE A 253 -17.56 10.61 -9.69
CA ILE A 253 -18.00 10.25 -11.03
C ILE A 253 -17.16 11.06 -12.04
N PRO A 254 -16.48 10.42 -13.01
CA PRO A 254 -15.75 11.10 -14.07
C PRO A 254 -16.67 11.96 -14.94
N PRO A 255 -16.13 12.92 -15.72
CA PRO A 255 -16.94 13.73 -16.63
C PRO A 255 -17.51 12.91 -17.79
N LYS A 256 -18.64 13.38 -18.31
CA LYS A 256 -19.43 12.81 -19.41
C LYS A 256 -20.07 11.46 -19.10
N GLU A 257 -20.34 11.20 -17.82
CA GLU A 257 -21.06 10.00 -17.37
C GLU A 257 -22.48 10.39 -16.96
N ASP A 258 -23.44 9.59 -17.41
CA ASP A 258 -24.85 9.76 -17.05
C ASP A 258 -25.08 9.19 -15.65
N VAL A 259 -25.35 10.08 -14.70
CA VAL A 259 -25.62 9.74 -13.30
C VAL A 259 -27.03 9.17 -13.15
N ILE A 260 -27.98 9.78 -13.86
CA ILE A 260 -29.38 9.39 -13.92
C ILE A 260 -29.84 9.51 -15.36
N VAL A 261 -30.60 8.54 -15.87
CA VAL A 261 -31.11 8.54 -17.24
C VAL A 261 -32.61 8.86 -17.28
N GLN A 262 -33.04 9.63 -18.26
CA GLN A 262 -34.45 9.93 -18.51
C GLN A 262 -35.27 8.64 -18.72
N ASN A 263 -36.50 8.64 -18.18
CA ASN A 263 -37.44 7.51 -18.18
C ASN A 263 -36.99 6.28 -17.39
N GLU A 264 -35.83 6.32 -16.73
CA GLU A 264 -35.43 5.29 -15.78
C GLU A 264 -36.15 5.52 -14.44
N ALA A 265 -36.47 4.42 -13.76
CA ALA A 265 -36.91 4.47 -12.37
C ALA A 265 -35.68 4.78 -11.52
N ALA A 266 -35.64 5.95 -10.89
CA ALA A 266 -34.51 6.29 -10.03
C ALA A 266 -34.74 5.81 -8.61
N ASP A 267 -33.86 4.95 -8.14
CA ASP A 267 -33.86 4.44 -6.76
C ASP A 267 -33.09 5.36 -5.79
N ASP A 268 -32.36 6.36 -6.31
CA ASP A 268 -31.42 7.17 -5.54
C ASP A 268 -31.51 8.67 -5.88
N VAL A 269 -31.20 9.49 -4.88
CA VAL A 269 -31.06 10.94 -4.95
C VAL A 269 -29.60 11.28 -4.76
N TYR A 270 -29.07 12.26 -5.50
CA TYR A 270 -27.68 12.68 -5.35
C TYR A 270 -27.57 14.16 -5.00
N ILE A 271 -26.64 14.48 -4.12
CA ILE A 271 -26.27 15.86 -3.77
C ILE A 271 -24.89 16.16 -4.34
N ILE A 272 -24.74 17.28 -5.04
CA ILE A 272 -23.47 17.70 -5.63
C ILE A 272 -22.61 18.39 -4.57
N VAL A 273 -21.52 17.74 -4.15
CA VAL A 273 -20.53 18.33 -3.23
C VAL A 273 -19.53 19.19 -3.98
N SER A 274 -19.13 18.75 -5.17
CA SER A 274 -18.24 19.49 -6.05
C SER A 274 -18.40 19.05 -7.51
N GLY A 275 -18.13 19.96 -8.44
CA GLY A 275 -18.25 19.73 -9.89
C GLY A 275 -19.56 20.27 -10.47
N GLU A 276 -19.77 19.98 -11.75
CA GLU A 276 -20.91 20.43 -12.53
C GLU A 276 -21.62 19.24 -13.20
N VAL A 277 -22.95 19.29 -13.22
CA VAL A 277 -23.83 18.32 -13.88
C VAL A 277 -24.76 19.06 -14.82
N GLU A 278 -24.90 18.60 -16.05
CA GLU A 278 -25.81 19.17 -17.04
C GLU A 278 -27.12 18.38 -17.06
N ILE A 279 -28.23 19.09 -17.15
CA ILE A 279 -29.57 18.52 -17.28
C ILE A 279 -29.88 18.41 -18.77
N ILE A 280 -30.16 17.20 -19.23
CA ILE A 280 -30.36 16.87 -20.62
C ILE A 280 -31.78 16.34 -20.80
N TYR A 281 -32.50 16.89 -21.77
CA TYR A 281 -33.78 16.37 -22.22
C TYR A 281 -33.63 15.70 -23.58
N PHE A 282 -34.10 14.46 -23.69
CA PHE A 282 -34.22 13.76 -24.96
C PHE A 282 -35.65 13.84 -25.46
N ASN A 283 -35.84 14.50 -26.60
CA ASN A 283 -37.15 14.72 -27.21
C ASN A 283 -37.55 13.64 -28.24
N GLY A 284 -36.76 12.58 -28.39
CA GLY A 284 -36.94 11.52 -29.40
C GLY A 284 -36.01 11.63 -30.60
N GLU A 285 -35.51 12.83 -30.92
CA GLU A 285 -34.62 13.07 -32.05
C GLU A 285 -33.22 13.54 -31.63
N ARG A 286 -33.14 14.40 -30.60
CA ARG A 286 -31.88 14.99 -30.13
C ARG A 286 -31.87 15.19 -28.62
N GLU A 287 -30.66 15.17 -28.06
CA GLU A 287 -30.39 15.59 -26.70
C GLU A 287 -30.23 17.12 -26.66
N GLU A 288 -30.99 17.79 -25.80
CA GLU A 288 -30.88 19.22 -25.54
C GLU A 288 -30.48 19.47 -24.09
N VAL A 289 -29.45 20.30 -23.88
CA VAL A 289 -29.06 20.75 -22.52
C VAL A 289 -30.03 21.83 -22.07
N VAL A 290 -30.88 21.51 -21.10
CA VAL A 290 -31.94 22.39 -20.59
C VAL A 290 -31.53 23.15 -19.34
N GLY A 291 -30.44 22.74 -18.67
CA GLY A 291 -29.98 23.36 -17.45
C GLY A 291 -28.62 22.87 -16.99
N LYS A 292 -28.09 23.51 -15.94
CA LYS A 292 -26.84 23.13 -15.28
C LYS A 292 -27.04 23.20 -13.78
N LEU A 293 -26.51 22.19 -13.10
CA LEU A 293 -26.45 22.08 -11.65
C LEU A 293 -25.00 22.16 -11.20
N GLY A 294 -24.77 22.87 -10.12
CA GLY A 294 -23.46 23.09 -9.52
C GLY A 294 -23.39 22.56 -8.10
N THR A 295 -22.41 23.08 -7.36
CA THR A 295 -22.19 22.69 -5.96
C THR A 295 -23.38 23.09 -5.09
N MET A 296 -23.78 22.20 -4.18
CA MET A 296 -24.94 22.30 -3.28
C MET A 296 -26.32 22.10 -3.94
N ASP A 297 -26.36 21.79 -5.24
CA ASP A 297 -27.58 21.35 -5.89
C ASP A 297 -27.85 19.86 -5.63
N ILE A 298 -29.08 19.44 -5.85
CA ILE A 298 -29.56 18.07 -5.69
C ILE A 298 -30.17 17.61 -7.03
N LEU A 299 -30.10 16.31 -7.28
CA LEU A 299 -30.63 15.69 -8.49
C LEU A 299 -31.38 14.39 -8.16
N GLY A 300 -32.46 14.17 -8.91
CA GLY A 300 -33.33 12.99 -8.81
C GLY A 300 -34.40 13.07 -7.71
N GLU A 301 -34.46 14.16 -6.97
CA GLU A 301 -35.39 14.39 -5.87
C GLU A 301 -36.86 14.41 -6.30
N VAL A 302 -37.15 14.91 -7.50
CA VAL A 302 -38.53 14.98 -8.02
C VAL A 302 -39.08 13.57 -8.24
N SER A 303 -38.31 12.71 -8.90
CA SER A 303 -38.67 11.31 -9.13
C SER A 303 -38.79 10.55 -7.81
N ALA A 304 -37.81 10.70 -6.92
CA ALA A 304 -37.77 10.05 -5.63
C ALA A 304 -38.96 10.40 -4.70
N LEU A 305 -39.50 11.62 -4.79
CA LEU A 305 -40.61 12.08 -3.95
C LEU A 305 -41.99 11.94 -4.60
N SER A 306 -42.07 11.87 -5.93
CA SER A 306 -43.34 11.75 -6.65
C SER A 306 -43.66 10.34 -7.16
N ASP A 307 -42.74 9.38 -6.97
CA ASP A 307 -42.83 8.02 -7.50
C ASP A 307 -43.11 8.00 -9.02
N ARG A 308 -42.50 8.95 -9.74
CA ARG A 308 -42.59 9.07 -11.21
C ARG A 308 -41.23 8.80 -11.86
N PRO A 309 -41.19 8.32 -13.11
CA PRO A 309 -39.95 8.18 -13.86
C PRO A 309 -39.20 9.51 -13.99
N GLN A 310 -37.89 9.42 -14.16
CA GLN A 310 -37.03 10.59 -14.34
C GLN A 310 -37.38 11.37 -15.60
N THR A 311 -37.51 12.68 -15.48
CA THR A 311 -37.92 13.55 -16.60
C THR A 311 -36.74 13.97 -17.47
N PHE A 312 -35.53 13.93 -16.91
CA PHE A 312 -34.29 14.38 -17.55
C PHE A 312 -33.16 13.38 -17.28
N THR A 313 -32.18 13.39 -18.17
CA THR A 313 -30.88 12.74 -17.97
C THR A 313 -29.94 13.75 -17.29
N PHE A 314 -29.19 13.32 -16.28
CA PHE A 314 -28.22 14.14 -15.57
C PHE A 314 -26.81 13.65 -15.89
N ARG A 315 -26.03 14.43 -16.64
CA ARG A 315 -24.71 14.06 -17.12
C ARG A 315 -23.63 14.90 -16.46
N THR A 316 -22.58 14.28 -15.92
CA THR A 316 -21.44 15.03 -15.37
C THR A 316 -20.71 15.79 -16.47
N ARG A 317 -20.29 17.03 -16.19
CA ARG A 317 -19.45 17.82 -17.10
C ARG A 317 -17.99 17.82 -16.68
N THR A 318 -17.75 17.86 -15.37
CA THR A 318 -16.43 17.76 -14.75
C THR A 318 -16.33 16.48 -13.94
N LEU A 319 -15.15 16.17 -13.39
CA LEU A 319 -15.07 15.19 -12.31
C LEU A 319 -15.91 15.73 -11.14
N SER A 320 -16.92 14.99 -10.73
CA SER A 320 -17.90 15.45 -9.75
C SER A 320 -17.92 14.52 -8.54
N GLN A 321 -17.94 15.10 -7.35
CA GLN A 321 -18.16 14.37 -6.11
C GLN A 321 -19.64 14.48 -5.73
N LEU A 322 -20.32 13.36 -5.71
CA LEU A 322 -21.74 13.26 -5.40
C LEU A 322 -21.96 12.49 -4.10
N LEU A 323 -22.95 12.89 -3.31
CA LEU A 323 -23.45 12.09 -2.19
C LEU A 323 -24.69 11.35 -2.65
N ARG A 324 -24.57 10.04 -2.76
CA ARG A 324 -25.69 9.15 -3.04
C ARG A 324 -26.50 8.90 -1.78
N LEU A 325 -27.79 9.17 -1.85
CA LEU A 325 -28.79 8.90 -0.82
C LEU A 325 -29.87 7.99 -1.42
N LYS A 326 -30.11 6.85 -0.79
CA LYS A 326 -31.18 5.94 -1.24
C LYS A 326 -32.55 6.55 -1.03
N GLN A 327 -33.45 6.39 -1.99
CA GLN A 327 -34.85 6.83 -1.87
C GLN A 327 -35.52 6.21 -0.63
N ALA A 328 -35.26 4.94 -0.35
CA ALA A 328 -35.78 4.25 0.83
C ALA A 328 -35.40 4.96 2.14
N THR A 329 -34.15 5.42 2.25
CA THR A 329 -33.67 6.17 3.41
C THR A 329 -34.32 7.54 3.52
N LEU A 330 -34.46 8.26 2.40
CA LEU A 330 -35.15 9.54 2.39
C LEU A 330 -36.60 9.37 2.88
N ARG A 331 -37.28 8.32 2.43
CA ARG A 331 -38.66 8.00 2.84
C ARG A 331 -38.74 7.65 4.32
N GLU A 332 -37.82 6.85 4.84
CA GLU A 332 -37.74 6.51 6.27
C GLU A 332 -37.57 7.76 7.16
N VAL A 333 -36.72 8.71 6.74
CA VAL A 333 -36.56 10.00 7.46
C VAL A 333 -37.86 10.79 7.45
N MET A 334 -38.57 10.82 6.32
CA MET A 334 -39.84 11.52 6.19
C MET A 334 -41.00 10.86 6.96
N GLU A 335 -40.98 9.54 7.11
CA GLU A 335 -41.97 8.79 7.88
C GLU A 335 -41.73 8.91 9.39
N SER A 336 -40.47 8.91 9.82
CA SER A 336 -40.12 9.07 11.24
C SER A 336 -40.40 10.48 11.78
N LYS A 337 -40.38 11.51 10.93
CA LYS A 337 -40.59 12.92 11.32
C LYS A 337 -41.58 13.64 10.39
N PRO A 338 -42.89 13.67 10.72
CA PRO A 338 -43.91 14.26 9.86
C PRO A 338 -43.75 15.77 9.65
N ASP A 339 -43.23 16.49 10.65
CA ASP A 339 -42.95 17.93 10.53
C ASP A 339 -41.86 18.21 9.48
N ASP A 340 -40.79 17.41 9.49
CA ASP A 340 -39.69 17.50 8.52
C ASP A 340 -40.17 17.13 7.11
N ARG A 341 -41.05 16.12 7.00
CA ARG A 341 -41.70 15.76 5.73
C ARG A 341 -42.46 16.93 5.11
N ALA A 342 -43.26 17.65 5.90
CA ALA A 342 -44.01 18.80 5.41
C ALA A 342 -43.07 19.91 4.90
N LEU A 343 -41.95 20.14 5.59
CA LEU A 343 -40.91 21.08 5.17
C LEU A 343 -40.23 20.67 3.86
N ILE A 344 -39.86 19.39 3.71
CA ILE A 344 -39.25 18.85 2.49
C ILE A 344 -40.17 19.03 1.29
N PHE A 345 -41.46 18.66 1.40
CA PHE A 345 -42.43 18.86 0.31
C PHE A 345 -42.64 20.34 -0.02
N ARG A 346 -42.69 21.20 1.01
CA ARG A 346 -42.81 22.65 0.81
C ARG A 346 -41.60 23.23 0.07
N ASN A 347 -40.40 22.76 0.41
CA ASN A 347 -39.16 23.19 -0.24
C ASN A 347 -39.10 22.73 -1.70
N LEU A 348 -39.55 21.50 -1.98
CA LEU A 348 -39.67 20.98 -3.34
C LEU A 348 -40.60 21.85 -4.20
N LEU A 349 -41.80 22.15 -3.71
CA LEU A 349 -42.79 22.96 -4.44
C LEU A 349 -42.29 24.39 -4.70
N LYS A 350 -41.54 24.97 -3.76
CA LYS A 350 -40.94 26.30 -3.92
C LYS A 350 -39.85 26.37 -4.99
N SER A 351 -39.20 25.24 -5.30
CA SER A 351 -38.17 25.19 -6.35
C SER A 351 -38.75 24.93 -7.73
N ALA A 352 -39.99 24.45 -7.81
CA ALA A 352 -40.70 24.18 -9.07
C ALA A 352 -41.53 25.38 -9.57
N MET A 353 -41.71 26.41 -8.74
CA MET A 353 -42.23 27.74 -9.08
C MET A 353 -41.06 28.70 -9.30
#